data_AF-A0A7Y3CET2-F1
#
_entry.id   AF-A0A7Y3CET2-F1
#
_cell.length_a   1.000
_cell.length_b   1.000
_cell.length_c   1.000
_cell.angle_alpha   90.00
_cell.angle_beta   90.00
_cell.angle_gamma   90.00
#
_symmetry.space_group_name_H-M   'P 1'
#
loop_
_entity.id
_entity.type
_entity.pdbx_description
1 polymer ?
#
loop_
_entity_poly.entity_id
_entity_poly.type
_entity_poly.pdbx_seq_one_letter_code
_entity_poly.pdbx_strand_id
1 'polypeptide(L)' 'MHHFTYLKNELYCEDVPIKKIAKEVGTPFYLYSHATLKRHFRAFDKAFEGVKRLIC' A
#
# COMPACT_ATOMS: atom_id res chain seq x y z
N MET A 1 4.72 -2.62 -7.72
CA MET A 1 4.36 -1.20 -7.91
C MET A 1 3.51 -0.70 -6.75
N HIS A 2 4.11 -0.16 -5.71
CA HIS A 2 3.37 0.27 -4.51
C HIS A 2 2.56 1.54 -4.78
N HIS A 3 1.55 1.86 -3.95
CA HIS A 3 0.76 3.10 -4.07
C HIS A 3 1.47 4.26 -3.36
N PHE A 4 2.74 4.45 -3.68
CA PHE A 4 3.52 5.61 -3.28
C PHE A 4 3.89 6.37 -4.53
N THR A 5 3.40 7.60 -4.65
CA THR A 5 3.56 8.41 -5.87
C THR A 5 4.00 9.83 -5.51
N TYR A 6 4.84 10.39 -6.37
CA TYR A 6 5.18 11.80 -6.29
C TYR A 6 4.21 12.60 -7.14
N LEU A 7 3.55 13.59 -6.53
CA LEU A 7 2.72 14.57 -7.22
C LEU A 7 3.25 15.95 -6.88
N LYS A 8 3.70 16.70 -7.90
CA LYS A 8 4.24 18.06 -7.72
C LYS A 8 5.30 18.15 -6.60
N ASN A 9 6.23 17.19 -6.59
CA ASN A 9 7.32 17.12 -5.62
C ASN A 9 6.92 16.80 -4.16
N GLU A 10 5.67 16.39 -3.93
CA GLU A 10 5.20 15.88 -2.64
C GLU A 10 4.88 14.38 -2.75
N LEU A 11 5.26 13.62 -1.71
CA LEU A 11 5.09 12.18 -1.67
C LEU A 11 3.74 11.83 -1.04
N TYR A 12 2.97 11.01 -1.76
CA TYR A 12 1.65 10.54 -1.36
C TYR A 12 1.71 9.05 -1.06
N CYS A 13 0.94 8.62 -0.07
CA CYS A 13 0.55 7.24 0.14
C CYS A 13 -0.94 7.15 -0.22
N GLU A 14 -1.24 6.45 -1.31
CA GLU A 14 -2.58 6.48 -1.93
C GLU A 14 -2.97 7.94 -2.24
N ASP A 15 -4.08 8.43 -1.69
CA ASP A 15 -4.57 9.80 -1.91
C ASP A 15 -4.20 10.77 -0.77
N VAL A 16 -3.29 10.36 0.14
CA VAL A 16 -2.93 11.16 1.33
C VAL A 16 -1.46 11.62 1.26
N PRO A 17 -1.18 12.94 1.43
CA PRO A 17 0.19 13.43 1.51
C PRO A 17 0.88 12.90 2.78
N ILE A 18 2.07 12.31 2.63
CA ILE A 18 2.82 11.74 3.77
C ILE A 18 3.20 12.82 4.78
N LYS A 19 3.45 14.04 4.33
CA LYS A 19 3.78 15.19 5.20
C LYS A 19 2.67 15.48 6.22
N LYS A 20 1.40 15.29 5.83
CA LYS A 20 0.26 15.44 6.74
C LYS A 20 0.29 14.37 7.83
N ILE A 21 0.48 13.11 7.43
CA ILE A 21 0.56 11.97 8.35
C ILE A 21 1.72 12.16 9.32
N ALA A 22 2.89 12.58 8.83
CA ALA A 22 4.06 12.82 9.65
C ALA A 22 3.83 13.90 10.72
N LYS A 23 3.05 14.94 10.40
CA LYS A 23 2.68 16.00 11.35
C LYS A 23 1.72 15.51 12.44
N GLU A 24 0.80 14.62 12.08
CA GLU A 24 -0.23 14.10 13.00
C GLU A 24 0.30 12.98 13.91
N VAL A 25 1.12 12.08 13.37
CA VAL A 25 1.64 10.89 14.09
C VAL A 25 2.97 11.17 14.79
N GLY A 26 3.80 12.06 14.23
CA GLY A 26 5.18 12.27 14.65
C GLY A 26 6.13 11.21 14.08
N THR A 27 7.40 11.59 13.90
CA THR A 27 8.44 10.72 13.34
C THR A 27 9.38 10.17 14.42
N PRO A 28 9.90 8.93 14.27
CA PRO A 28 9.73 8.04 13.13
C PRO A 28 8.44 7.19 13.22
N PHE A 29 7.84 6.90 12.07
CA PHE A 29 6.72 5.96 11.96
C PHE A 29 6.86 5.09 10.70
N TYR A 30 6.24 3.92 10.72
CA TYR A 30 6.05 3.09 9.54
C TYR A 30 4.71 3.42 8.88
N LEU A 31 4.71 3.49 7.56
CA LEU A 31 3.52 3.75 6.76
C LEU A 31 3.31 2.63 5.74
N TYR A 32 2.13 2.04 5.75
CA TYR A 32 1.75 0.98 4.82
C TYR A 32 0.53 1.41 4.00
N SER A 33 0.56 1.13 2.70
CA SER A 33 -0.62 1.26 1.85
C SER A 33 -1.45 -0.02 1.92
N HIS A 34 -2.69 0.10 2.35
CA HIS A 34 -3.65 -0.99 2.37
C HIS A 34 -3.98 -1.47 0.95
N ALA A 35 -4.15 -0.54 0.00
CA ALA A 35 -4.40 -0.88 -1.41
C ALA A 35 -3.25 -1.71 -2.01
N THR A 36 -2.01 -1.41 -1.62
CA THR A 36 -0.82 -2.17 -2.03
C THR A 36 -0.88 -3.61 -1.52
N LEU A 37 -1.06 -3.80 -0.21
CA LEU A 37 -1.13 -5.13 0.39
C LEU A 37 -2.25 -5.96 -0.23
N LYS A 38 -3.45 -5.38 -0.33
CA LYS A 38 -4.62 -6.04 -0.91
C LYS A 38 -4.43 -6.43 -2.37
N ARG A 39 -3.79 -5.58 -3.17
CA ARG A 39 -3.51 -5.90 -4.59
C ARG A 39 -2.51 -7.05 -4.69
N HIS A 40 -1.47 -7.06 -3.87
CA HIS A 40 -0.47 -8.14 -3.90
C HIS A 40 -1.04 -9.47 -3.42
N PHE A 41 -1.85 -9.45 -2.35
CA PHE A 41 -2.60 -10.64 -1.91
C PHE A 41 -3.47 -11.19 -3.05
N ARG A 42 -4.28 -10.32 -3.69
CA ARG A 42 -5.16 -10.73 -4.80
C ARG A 42 -4.39 -11.23 -6.02
N ALA A 43 -3.25 -10.63 -6.34
CA ALA A 43 -2.42 -11.08 -7.46
C ALA A 43 -1.89 -12.50 -7.20
N PHE A 44 -1.46 -12.77 -5.96
CA PHE A 44 -1.02 -14.10 -5.55
C PHE A 44 -2.19 -15.10 -5.56
N ASP A 45 -3.33 -14.74 -4.96
CA ASP A 45 -4.53 -15.56 -4.97
C ASP A 45 -4.97 -15.94 -6.38
N LYS A 46 -5.10 -14.96 -7.28
CA LYS A 46 -5.51 -15.19 -8.67
C LYS A 46 -4.56 -16.09 -9.46
N ALA A 47 -3.26 -16.07 -9.15
CA ALA A 47 -2.28 -16.87 -9.88
C ALA A 47 -2.52 -18.39 -9.76
N PHE A 48 -3.28 -18.82 -8.76
CA PHE A 48 -3.60 -20.23 -8.52
C PHE A 48 -5.06 -20.57 -8.85
N GLU A 49 -5.74 -19.76 -9.69
CA GLU A 49 -7.12 -20.03 -10.14
C GLU A 49 -7.23 -21.45 -10.73
N GLY A 50 -8.23 -22.22 -10.29
CA GLY A 50 -8.41 -23.62 -10.66
C GLY A 50 -7.72 -24.65 -9.76
N VAL A 51 -6.92 -24.23 -8.78
CA VAL A 51 -6.28 -25.14 -7.80
C VAL A 51 -6.85 -24.88 -6.40
N LYS A 52 -7.23 -25.95 -5.68
CA LYS A 52 -7.62 -25.84 -4.27
C LYS A 52 -6.43 -25.34 -3.46
N ARG A 53 -6.55 -24.15 -2.88
CA ARG A 53 -5.49 -23.49 -2.11
C ARG A 53 -6.03 -22.88 -0.84
N LEU A 54 -5.15 -22.72 0.14
CA LEU A 54 -5.38 -21.92 1.34
C LEU A 54 -4.35 -20.80 1.33
N ILE A 55 -4.80 -19.55 1.32
CA ILE A 55 -3.95 -18.36 1.42
C ILE A 55 -4.50 -17.55 2.59
N CYS A 56 -3.67 -17.32 3.60
CA CYS A 56 -3.99 -16.59 4.83
C CYS A 56 -3.23 -15.26 4.88
#